data_AF-A0A7C7GTQ9-F1
#
_entry.id   AF-A0A7C7GTQ9-F1
#
_cell.length_a   1.000
_cell.length_b   1.000
_cell.length_c   1.000
_cell.angle_alpha   90.00
_cell.angle_beta   90.00
_cell.angle_gamma   90.00
#
_symmetry.space_group_name_H-M   'P 1'
#
loop_
_entity.id
_entity.type
_entity.pdbx_description
1 polymer ?
#
loop_
_entity_poly.entity_id
_entity_poly.type
_entity_poly.pdbx_seq_one_letter_code
_entity_poly.pdbx_strand_id
1 'polypeptide(L)'
;MSRFKFLLVATCCCSILFGTQAQAQYTLTVEASTPVAALGTTYRFYVDMNDPTDRMSAIFGNDQAPLEINAPSGAFNSSFNASWSASGINPAFLGFFPDMADDTYATIGLDGPASASTIVGAADPSIVEDSAQPITPFFATDGATTLLANTLTGASYYVLNTAGNGLPDANLRVLVLQITSTGCVNGILNYQVFPLGVGADQVQISMPFDCTGTFGGSTGVAGCMDATACNYDATATTDDGSCLIPTGCDYCSNGTVANGDSDGDGICDNAEIPGCQDPTACNYDPIYTDDAGNCFWAADNGWCDCNGDILDALGVCGGTCASDADGNGVCDDAEILGCMDATACNYDATATQDDGSCAVNDECGV
;
A
#
# COMPACT_ATOMS: atom_id res chain seq x y z
N MET A 1 -52.23 21.42 21.84
CA MET A 1 -51.34 20.41 22.47
C MET A 1 -50.62 19.66 21.35
N SER A 2 -49.47 20.17 20.91
CA SER A 2 -48.69 19.58 19.82
C SER A 2 -47.27 19.30 20.33
N ARG A 3 -46.79 18.10 20.01
CA ARG A 3 -45.58 17.46 20.56
C ARG A 3 -44.32 18.10 19.95
N PHE A 4 -43.48 18.72 20.77
CA PHE A 4 -42.12 19.08 20.38
C PHE A 4 -41.22 17.83 20.47
N LYS A 5 -40.74 17.35 19.32
CA LYS A 5 -39.70 16.32 19.25
C LYS A 5 -38.33 16.98 19.42
N PHE A 6 -37.56 16.45 20.36
CA PHE A 6 -36.14 16.73 20.58
C PHE A 6 -35.33 16.42 19.30
N LEU A 7 -34.57 17.39 18.82
CA LEU A 7 -33.50 17.18 17.84
C LEU A 7 -32.19 17.07 18.64
N LEU A 8 -31.68 15.84 18.76
CA LEU A 8 -30.37 15.58 19.35
C LEU A 8 -29.31 16.00 18.31
N VAL A 9 -28.71 17.18 18.48
CA VAL A 9 -27.51 17.55 17.74
C VAL A 9 -26.35 16.88 18.47
N ALA A 10 -25.83 15.80 17.89
CA ALA A 10 -24.60 15.16 18.34
C ALA A 10 -23.44 16.11 18.05
N THR A 11 -23.01 16.85 19.08
CA THR A 11 -21.77 17.63 19.05
C THR A 11 -20.61 16.63 18.94
N CYS A 12 -20.08 16.49 17.72
CA CYS A 12 -18.86 15.76 17.47
C CYS A 12 -17.74 16.45 18.26
N CYS A 13 -17.26 15.76 19.31
CA CYS A 13 -16.10 16.17 20.08
C CYS A 13 -14.88 16.01 19.15
N CYS A 14 -14.56 17.06 18.42
CA CYS A 14 -13.29 17.18 17.71
C CYS A 14 -12.22 17.38 18.77
N SER A 15 -11.73 16.27 19.31
CA SER A 15 -10.47 16.21 20.04
C SER A 15 -9.39 16.60 19.04
N ILE A 16 -8.95 17.85 19.10
CA ILE A 16 -7.79 18.30 18.34
C ILE A 16 -6.59 17.54 18.89
N LEU A 17 -6.20 16.49 18.17
CA LEU A 17 -4.90 15.82 18.29
C LEU A 17 -3.83 16.83 17.86
N PHE A 18 -3.41 17.67 18.79
CA PHE A 18 -2.10 18.32 18.69
C PHE A 18 -1.05 17.24 18.99
N GLY A 19 -0.17 16.95 18.03
CA GLY A 19 1.13 16.34 18.37
C GLY A 19 1.65 15.18 17.52
N THR A 20 1.21 14.92 16.28
CA THR A 20 1.78 13.79 15.51
C THR A 20 2.45 14.15 14.17
N GLN A 21 2.35 15.38 13.66
CA GLN A 21 2.96 15.72 12.36
C GLN A 21 4.40 16.26 12.44
N ALA A 22 4.82 16.84 13.56
CA ALA A 22 6.17 17.42 13.67
C ALA A 22 7.29 16.38 13.86
N GLN A 23 6.99 15.23 14.49
CA GLN A 23 7.96 14.15 14.70
C GLN A 23 8.41 13.45 13.41
N ALA A 24 7.67 13.64 12.31
CA ALA A 24 7.99 13.05 11.02
C ALA A 24 8.96 13.90 10.18
N GLN A 25 9.21 15.16 10.55
CA GLN A 25 9.91 16.11 9.69
C GLN A 25 11.44 16.14 9.91
N TYR A 26 11.93 15.99 11.14
CA TYR A 26 13.36 16.08 11.43
C TYR A 26 13.79 14.88 12.27
N THR A 27 14.88 14.21 11.86
CA THR A 27 15.42 13.04 12.57
C THR A 27 16.69 13.38 13.31
N LEU A 28 17.06 12.54 14.28
CA LEU A 28 18.32 12.61 15.01
C LEU A 28 19.15 11.39 14.63
N THR A 29 20.29 11.59 13.98
CA THR A 29 21.25 10.53 13.72
C THR A 29 22.41 10.62 14.72
N VAL A 30 22.68 9.51 15.41
CA VAL A 30 23.82 9.35 16.34
C VAL A 30 24.81 8.38 15.72
N GLU A 31 25.96 8.91 15.31
CA GLU A 31 27.06 8.15 14.71
C GLU A 31 28.15 7.87 15.75
N ALA A 32 28.78 6.69 15.66
CA ALA A 32 29.93 6.33 16.46
C ALA A 32 31.20 6.31 15.61
N SER A 33 32.28 6.85 16.17
CA SER A 33 33.64 6.73 15.61
C SER A 33 34.64 6.37 16.69
N THR A 34 35.76 5.79 16.28
CA THR A 34 36.89 5.57 17.18
C THR A 34 37.48 6.93 17.58
N PRO A 35 37.70 7.19 18.88
CA PRO A 35 38.37 8.40 19.35
C PRO A 35 39.82 8.48 18.82
N VAL A 36 40.36 9.69 18.75
CA VAL A 36 41.73 9.98 18.30
C VAL A 36 42.78 9.47 19.30
N ALA A 37 42.53 9.67 20.60
CA ALA A 37 43.44 9.28 21.67
C ALA A 37 42.74 8.79 22.96
N ALA A 38 41.51 9.21 23.21
CA ALA A 38 40.73 8.75 24.36
C ALA A 38 40.32 7.27 24.23
N LEU A 39 39.93 6.65 25.34
CA LEU A 39 39.38 5.29 25.34
C LEU A 39 37.88 5.33 25.07
N GLY A 40 37.37 4.33 24.35
CA GLY A 40 35.94 4.15 24.14
C GLY A 40 35.49 4.53 22.74
N THR A 41 34.38 5.26 22.67
CA THR A 41 33.69 5.63 21.43
C THR A 41 33.31 7.10 21.48
N THR A 42 33.53 7.83 20.40
CA THR A 42 33.04 9.19 20.20
C THR A 42 31.71 9.12 19.47
N TYR A 43 30.66 9.63 20.09
CA TYR A 43 29.30 9.74 19.58
C TYR A 43 29.07 11.15 19.06
N ARG A 44 28.69 11.29 17.79
CA ARG A 44 28.36 12.57 17.16
C ARG A 44 26.89 12.59 16.79
N PHE A 45 26.21 13.62 17.25
CA PHE A 45 24.77 13.78 17.12
C PHE A 45 24.47 14.79 16.03
N TYR A 46 23.70 14.36 15.03
CA TYR A 46 23.29 15.15 13.89
C TYR A 46 21.78 15.28 13.86
N VAL A 47 21.28 16.51 13.76
CA VAL A 47 19.88 16.74 13.39
C VAL A 47 19.82 16.74 11.86
N ASP A 48 19.05 15.81 11.31
CA ASP A 48 18.85 15.67 9.87
C ASP A 48 17.72 16.61 9.43
N MET A 49 18.03 17.50 8.49
CA MET A 49 17.17 18.52 7.93
C MET A 49 16.56 18.06 6.60
N ASN A 50 15.45 18.68 6.20
CA ASN A 50 14.77 18.34 4.93
C ASN A 50 15.09 19.32 3.81
N ASP A 51 15.47 20.55 4.13
CA ASP A 51 15.80 21.59 3.17
C ASP A 51 17.11 22.28 3.53
N PRO A 52 17.96 22.66 2.56
CA PRO A 52 19.21 23.39 2.83
C PRO A 52 19.01 24.77 3.46
N THR A 53 17.78 25.30 3.45
CA THR A 53 17.40 26.57 4.09
C THR A 53 16.80 26.39 5.48
N ASP A 54 16.52 25.16 5.91
CA ASP A 54 16.16 24.86 7.30
C ASP A 54 17.28 25.32 8.23
N ARG A 55 16.90 25.77 9.43
CA ARG A 55 17.86 26.37 10.35
C ARG A 55 17.73 25.81 11.74
N MET A 56 18.81 25.21 12.23
CA MET A 56 18.96 24.84 13.61
C MET A 56 19.08 26.10 14.49
N SER A 57 18.26 26.15 15.53
CA SER A 57 18.20 27.28 16.46
C SER A 57 18.85 26.94 17.79
N ALA A 58 18.35 25.88 18.44
CA ALA A 58 18.67 25.62 19.84
C ALA A 58 18.48 24.16 20.24
N ILE A 59 19.27 23.72 21.21
CA ILE A 59 18.98 22.54 22.03
C ILE A 59 18.46 23.05 23.37
N PHE A 60 17.42 22.43 23.91
CA PHE A 60 16.74 22.96 25.09
C PHE A 60 16.21 21.85 26.02
N GLY A 61 15.96 22.21 27.28
CA GLY A 61 15.26 21.38 28.26
C GLY A 61 14.55 22.23 29.30
N ASN A 62 13.36 21.81 29.74
CA ASN A 62 12.57 22.44 30.79
C ASN A 62 11.65 21.41 31.47
N ASP A 63 10.75 21.86 32.35
CA ASP A 63 9.84 21.00 33.11
C ASP A 63 8.77 20.29 32.27
N GLN A 64 8.49 20.77 31.06
CA GLN A 64 7.54 20.16 30.13
C GLN A 64 8.22 19.25 29.09
N ALA A 65 9.45 19.59 28.69
CA ALA A 65 10.29 18.86 27.76
C ALA A 65 11.69 18.68 28.37
N PRO A 66 11.90 17.63 29.18
CA PRO A 66 13.18 17.44 29.87
C PRO A 66 14.28 17.12 28.86
N LEU A 67 15.43 17.78 28.99
CA LEU A 67 16.67 17.39 28.32
C LEU A 67 17.42 16.45 29.24
N GLU A 68 17.71 15.25 28.75
CA GLU A 68 18.41 14.24 29.54
C GLU A 68 19.46 13.54 28.65
N ILE A 69 20.69 13.50 29.12
CA ILE A 69 21.76 12.72 28.50
C ILE A 69 22.45 11.92 29.60
N ASN A 70 22.45 10.61 29.44
CA ASN A 70 23.11 9.67 30.34
C ASN A 70 24.32 9.06 29.64
N ALA A 71 25.48 9.17 30.28
CA ALA A 71 26.71 8.47 29.98
C ALA A 71 27.12 7.65 31.21
N PRO A 72 26.51 6.46 31.44
CA PRO A 72 26.74 5.68 32.66
C PRO A 72 28.21 5.31 32.92
N SER A 73 29.02 5.27 31.87
CA SER A 73 30.46 4.99 31.93
C SER A 73 31.34 6.24 32.03
N GLY A 74 30.73 7.42 32.18
CA GLY A 74 31.39 8.72 32.25
C GLY A 74 31.67 9.33 30.88
N ALA A 75 31.44 10.64 30.76
CA ALA A 75 31.83 11.45 29.62
C ALA A 75 33.30 11.86 29.76
N PHE A 76 34.07 11.68 28.69
CA PHE A 76 35.47 12.08 28.63
C PHE A 76 35.59 13.60 28.39
N ASN A 77 36.41 14.26 29.22
CA ASN A 77 36.79 15.66 29.04
C ASN A 77 38.25 15.86 29.46
N SER A 78 39.09 16.33 28.52
CA SER A 78 40.48 16.65 28.78
C SER A 78 40.62 17.83 29.74
N SER A 79 41.74 17.91 30.45
CA SER A 79 42.06 19.06 31.30
C SER A 79 42.42 20.34 30.53
N PHE A 80 42.50 20.25 29.19
CA PHE A 80 43.00 21.32 28.32
C PHE A 80 41.89 22.07 27.59
N ASN A 81 40.68 21.51 27.51
CA ASN A 81 39.51 22.23 27.06
C ASN A 81 38.84 22.95 28.25
N ALA A 82 38.87 24.28 28.21
CA ALA A 82 38.27 25.13 29.25
C ALA A 82 36.84 25.60 28.90
N SER A 83 36.26 25.12 27.80
CA SER A 83 34.93 25.53 27.33
C SER A 83 33.93 24.37 27.39
N TRP A 84 32.67 24.71 27.64
CA TRP A 84 31.55 23.77 27.58
C TRP A 84 31.12 23.45 26.13
N SER A 85 31.67 24.17 25.15
CA SER A 85 31.30 24.08 23.73
C SER A 85 32.50 23.82 22.84
N ALA A 86 32.25 23.53 21.56
CA ALA A 86 33.27 23.36 20.52
C ALA A 86 34.29 24.51 20.45
N SER A 87 33.96 25.70 20.96
CA SER A 87 34.87 26.84 21.04
C SER A 87 36.18 26.58 21.77
N GLY A 88 36.21 25.61 22.68
CA GLY A 88 37.44 25.22 23.37
C GLY A 88 38.37 24.29 22.57
N ILE A 89 37.89 23.71 21.47
CA ILE A 89 38.64 22.78 20.61
C ILE A 89 39.48 23.59 19.60
N ASN A 90 40.50 24.28 20.10
CA ASN A 90 41.38 25.08 19.24
C ASN A 90 42.28 24.18 18.38
N PRO A 91 42.18 24.23 17.04
CA PRO A 91 42.96 23.38 16.14
C PRO A 91 44.48 23.48 16.34
N ALA A 92 44.98 24.64 16.81
CA ALA A 92 46.40 24.83 17.08
C ALA A 92 46.95 23.96 18.22
N PHE A 93 46.09 23.49 19.13
CA PHE A 93 46.49 22.65 20.26
C PHE A 93 46.38 21.14 19.97
N LEU A 94 45.60 20.73 18.97
CA LEU A 94 45.37 19.30 18.66
C LEU A 94 46.64 18.54 18.26
N GLY A 95 47.65 19.22 17.71
CA GLY A 95 48.95 18.60 17.41
C GLY A 95 49.81 18.30 18.65
N PHE A 96 49.52 18.95 19.78
CA PHE A 96 50.22 18.76 21.05
C PHE A 96 49.40 17.94 22.05
N PHE A 97 48.07 18.10 22.01
CA PHE A 97 47.09 17.44 22.89
C PHE A 97 45.99 16.82 22.01
N PRO A 98 46.25 15.65 21.40
CA PRO A 98 45.32 15.03 20.46
C PRO A 98 44.05 14.51 21.14
N ASP A 99 44.09 14.25 22.45
CA ASP A 99 42.96 13.86 23.29
C ASP A 99 41.88 14.95 23.37
N MET A 100 42.24 16.22 23.22
CA MET A 100 41.25 17.31 23.15
C MET A 100 40.23 17.13 22.01
N ALA A 101 40.61 16.46 20.91
CA ALA A 101 39.68 16.21 19.81
C ALA A 101 38.49 15.31 20.22
N ASP A 102 38.67 14.53 21.29
CA ASP A 102 37.70 13.57 21.79
C ASP A 102 36.85 14.15 22.92
N ASP A 103 37.00 15.42 23.27
CA ASP A 103 36.24 16.03 24.36
C ASP A 103 34.73 16.02 24.11
N THR A 104 33.98 15.97 25.20
CA THR A 104 32.53 16.06 25.18
C THR A 104 32.13 17.53 25.16
N TYR A 105 31.44 17.98 24.12
CA TYR A 105 31.07 19.39 23.95
C TYR A 105 29.73 19.59 23.26
N ALA A 106 29.07 20.69 23.60
CA ALA A 106 27.90 21.19 22.88
C ALA A 106 28.31 22.03 21.67
N THR A 107 27.52 21.98 20.60
CA THR A 107 27.78 22.77 19.39
C THR A 107 26.50 23.00 18.59
N ILE A 108 26.57 23.89 17.58
CA ILE A 108 25.59 23.96 16.50
C ILE A 108 26.38 24.17 15.22
N GLY A 109 26.53 23.12 14.42
CA GLY A 109 27.19 23.13 13.10
C GLY A 109 28.68 23.46 13.12
N LEU A 110 29.38 23.27 14.24
CA LEU A 110 30.82 23.54 14.38
C LEU A 110 31.58 22.39 15.03
N ASP A 111 32.77 22.09 14.50
CA ASP A 111 33.76 21.15 15.06
C ASP A 111 34.79 21.80 15.98
N GLY A 112 34.76 23.13 16.08
CA GLY A 112 35.73 23.94 16.80
C GLY A 112 35.23 25.36 16.99
N PRO A 113 36.08 26.32 17.37
CA PRO A 113 35.69 27.71 17.52
C PRO A 113 35.21 28.31 16.21
N ALA A 114 34.13 29.09 16.27
CA ALA A 114 33.58 29.83 15.13
C ALA A 114 34.64 30.71 14.45
N SER A 115 35.57 31.28 15.24
CA SER A 115 36.69 32.08 14.73
C SER A 115 37.69 31.33 13.86
N ALA A 116 37.75 30.00 13.96
CA ALA A 116 38.58 29.13 13.11
C ALA A 116 37.77 28.45 12.00
N SER A 117 36.45 28.67 11.94
CA SER A 117 35.57 28.09 10.93
C SER A 117 35.66 28.81 9.59
N THR A 118 35.44 28.07 8.51
CA THR A 118 35.30 28.63 7.15
C THR A 118 33.87 29.09 6.84
N ILE A 119 32.92 28.84 7.75
CA ILE A 119 31.51 29.19 7.58
C ILE A 119 31.31 30.70 7.76
N VAL A 120 30.76 31.36 6.75
CA VAL A 120 30.48 32.80 6.78
C VAL A 120 29.46 33.13 7.85
N GLY A 121 29.80 34.05 8.76
CA GLY A 121 28.92 34.46 9.85
C GLY A 121 28.75 33.40 10.93
N ALA A 122 29.68 32.45 11.06
CA ALA A 122 29.69 31.49 12.16
C ALA A 122 29.70 32.20 13.52
N ALA A 123 28.97 31.64 14.49
CA ALA A 123 28.97 32.09 15.87
C ALA A 123 29.02 30.90 16.83
N ASP A 124 29.84 31.01 17.88
CA ASP A 124 29.86 30.03 18.95
C ASP A 124 28.49 30.03 19.67
N PRO A 125 28.00 28.85 20.10
CA PRO A 125 26.71 28.78 20.77
C PRO A 125 26.74 29.56 22.09
N SER A 126 25.66 30.27 22.36
CA SER A 126 25.41 30.91 23.66
C SER A 126 24.60 29.96 24.53
N ILE A 127 24.69 30.09 25.86
CA ILE A 127 23.96 29.25 26.80
C ILE A 127 23.19 30.10 27.81
N VAL A 128 22.00 29.64 28.15
CA VAL A 128 21.23 30.06 29.32
C VAL A 128 20.88 28.80 30.10
N GLU A 129 21.14 28.78 31.39
CA GLU A 129 20.88 27.63 32.25
C GLU A 129 20.38 28.06 33.62
N ASP A 130 19.57 27.21 34.24
CA ASP A 130 19.15 27.38 35.62
C ASP A 130 20.35 27.21 36.55
N SER A 131 20.65 28.23 37.35
CA SER A 131 21.68 28.15 38.40
C SER A 131 21.47 27.02 39.40
N ALA A 132 20.24 26.52 39.57
CA ALA A 132 19.93 25.39 40.44
C ALA A 132 20.22 24.03 39.79
N GLN A 133 20.28 23.96 38.46
CA GLN A 133 20.54 22.73 37.70
C GLN A 133 21.32 23.07 36.40
N PRO A 134 22.59 23.47 36.51
CA PRO A 134 23.41 23.81 35.34
C PRO A 134 23.78 22.54 34.55
N ILE A 135 23.83 22.65 33.22
CA ILE A 135 24.22 21.58 32.31
C ILE A 135 25.69 21.66 31.88
N THR A 136 26.32 22.84 32.02
CA THR A 136 27.73 23.06 31.69
C THR A 136 28.72 22.09 32.35
N PRO A 137 28.53 21.59 33.60
CA PRO A 137 29.47 20.67 34.21
C PRO A 137 29.64 19.36 33.45
N PHE A 138 28.64 18.91 32.68
CA PHE A 138 28.75 17.68 31.87
C PHE A 138 29.81 17.79 30.77
N PHE A 139 30.02 19.01 30.24
CA PHE A 139 30.99 19.30 29.19
C PHE A 139 32.36 19.75 29.73
N ALA A 140 32.45 20.01 31.03
CA ALA A 140 33.67 20.56 31.64
C ALA A 140 34.30 19.64 32.69
N THR A 141 33.59 18.59 33.12
CA THR A 141 34.04 17.67 34.17
C THR A 141 34.27 16.29 33.57
N ASP A 142 35.50 15.79 33.66
CA ASP A 142 35.82 14.43 33.25
C ASP A 142 35.09 13.40 34.13
N GLY A 143 34.53 12.37 33.50
CA GLY A 143 33.76 11.32 34.17
C GLY A 143 32.33 11.72 34.55
N ALA A 144 31.82 12.87 34.08
CA ALA A 144 30.42 13.25 34.30
C ALA A 144 29.46 12.22 33.69
N THR A 145 28.46 11.78 34.45
CA THR A 145 27.58 10.67 34.04
C THR A 145 26.23 11.09 33.51
N THR A 146 25.77 12.30 33.86
CA THR A 146 24.41 12.75 33.55
C THR A 146 24.39 14.25 33.31
N LEU A 147 23.66 14.66 32.28
CA LEU A 147 23.16 16.00 32.05
C LEU A 147 21.64 15.95 32.16
N LEU A 148 21.07 16.80 32.99
CA LEU A 148 19.62 16.90 33.15
C LEU A 148 19.21 18.38 33.23
N ALA A 149 18.26 18.78 32.39
CA ALA A 149 17.57 20.06 32.52
C ALA A 149 16.06 19.83 32.47
N ASN A 150 15.43 19.85 33.65
CA ASN A 150 14.00 19.62 33.84
C ASN A 150 13.34 20.59 34.83
N THR A 151 14.01 21.71 35.14
CA THR A 151 13.40 22.79 35.94
C THR A 151 12.50 23.68 35.07
N LEU A 152 11.67 24.49 35.72
CA LEU A 152 10.82 25.48 35.05
C LEU A 152 11.64 26.50 34.24
N THR A 153 12.80 26.91 34.75
CA THR A 153 13.73 27.80 34.03
C THR A 153 14.42 27.05 32.89
N GLY A 154 14.79 25.80 33.14
CA GLY A 154 15.42 24.92 32.16
C GLY A 154 16.85 25.33 31.80
N ALA A 155 17.32 24.78 30.68
CA ALA A 155 18.57 25.17 30.06
C ALA A 155 18.44 25.12 28.53
N SER A 156 19.17 25.98 27.84
CA SER A 156 19.26 25.97 26.39
C SER A 156 20.60 26.53 25.92
N TYR A 157 21.22 25.83 24.97
CA TYR A 157 22.28 26.41 24.16
C TYR A 157 21.78 26.63 22.73
N TYR A 158 22.10 27.79 22.17
CA TYR A 158 21.48 28.30 20.95
C TYR A 158 22.44 29.19 20.15
N VAL A 159 22.12 29.35 18.87
CA VAL A 159 22.71 30.35 17.99
C VAL A 159 21.61 31.26 17.45
N LEU A 160 21.96 32.50 17.13
CA LEU A 160 21.00 33.42 16.52
C LEU A 160 20.66 32.98 15.10
N ASN A 161 19.50 33.40 14.60
CA ASN A 161 19.06 33.12 13.24
C ASN A 161 19.95 33.74 12.14
N THR A 162 20.95 34.55 12.51
CA THR A 162 21.96 35.11 11.62
C THR A 162 23.23 34.26 11.54
N ALA A 163 23.42 33.29 12.44
CA ALA A 163 24.67 32.53 12.56
C ALA A 163 24.79 31.49 11.44
N GLY A 164 25.77 31.60 10.55
CA GLY A 164 25.87 30.74 9.35
C GLY A 164 25.90 29.23 9.64
N ASN A 165 26.48 28.85 10.78
CA ASN A 165 26.58 27.47 11.27
C ASN A 165 25.25 26.86 11.77
N GLY A 166 24.15 27.62 11.77
CA GLY A 166 22.81 27.07 11.98
C GLY A 166 22.21 26.41 10.73
N LEU A 167 22.80 26.61 9.54
CA LEU A 167 22.37 25.94 8.30
C LEU A 167 23.00 24.54 8.21
N PRO A 168 22.31 23.57 7.59
CA PRO A 168 22.85 22.23 7.43
C PRO A 168 24.06 22.17 6.49
N ASP A 169 24.85 21.12 6.66
CA ASP A 169 25.97 20.78 5.79
C ASP A 169 25.50 20.23 4.42
N ALA A 170 26.45 19.78 3.59
CA ALA A 170 26.15 19.22 2.27
C ALA A 170 25.29 17.94 2.30
N ASN A 171 25.20 17.26 3.45
CA ASN A 171 24.39 16.07 3.65
C ASN A 171 23.02 16.40 4.29
N LEU A 172 22.67 17.69 4.37
CA LEU A 172 21.49 18.19 5.08
C LEU A 172 21.51 17.93 6.60
N ARG A 173 22.69 17.98 7.24
CA ARG A 173 22.81 17.68 8.68
C ARG A 173 23.44 18.82 9.46
N VAL A 174 23.02 18.98 10.72
CA VAL A 174 23.66 19.90 11.66
C VAL A 174 24.19 19.12 12.85
N LEU A 175 25.51 19.16 13.08
CA LEU A 175 26.14 18.63 14.29
C LEU A 175 25.68 19.45 15.51
N VAL A 176 25.15 18.81 16.54
CA VAL A 176 24.64 19.50 17.74
C VAL A 176 25.37 19.13 19.03
N LEU A 177 26.06 17.99 19.04
CA LEU A 177 26.66 17.45 20.25
C LEU A 177 27.71 16.39 19.88
N GLN A 178 28.82 16.40 20.60
CA GLN A 178 29.80 15.32 20.62
C GLN A 178 29.95 14.81 22.05
N ILE A 179 29.91 13.49 22.26
CA ILE A 179 30.18 12.85 23.55
C ILE A 179 31.17 11.72 23.33
N THR A 180 32.23 11.65 24.13
CA THR A 180 33.09 10.47 24.15
C THR A 180 32.89 9.71 25.45
N SER A 181 32.65 8.40 25.35
CA SER A 181 32.40 7.53 26.51
C SER A 181 32.84 6.11 26.21
N THR A 182 33.22 5.36 27.24
CA THR A 182 33.58 3.93 27.12
C THR A 182 32.38 3.00 27.01
N GLY A 183 31.17 3.51 27.29
CA GLY A 183 29.91 2.81 27.12
C GLY A 183 28.90 3.64 26.33
N CYS A 184 27.77 3.01 25.98
CA CYS A 184 26.69 3.69 25.29
C CYS A 184 26.14 4.89 26.08
N VAL A 185 25.70 5.89 25.31
CA VAL A 185 24.95 7.04 25.80
C VAL A 185 23.47 6.90 25.42
N ASN A 186 22.58 7.35 26.29
CA ASN A 186 21.13 7.32 26.04
C ASN A 186 20.45 8.53 26.69
N GLY A 187 19.22 8.82 26.31
CA GLY A 187 18.45 9.91 26.90
C GLY A 187 17.44 10.51 25.94
N ILE A 188 17.10 11.78 26.17
CA ILE A 188 16.16 12.57 25.38
C ILE A 188 16.85 13.88 25.00
N LEU A 189 17.03 14.11 23.71
CA LEU A 189 17.56 15.35 23.17
C LEU A 189 16.40 16.18 22.61
N ASN A 190 16.20 17.41 23.09
CA ASN A 190 15.21 18.32 22.51
C ASN A 190 15.88 19.40 21.67
N TYR A 191 15.40 19.59 20.46
CA TYR A 191 15.93 20.57 19.51
C TYR A 191 14.83 21.43 18.89
N GLN A 192 15.21 22.64 18.51
CA GLN A 192 14.38 23.60 17.81
C GLN A 192 14.94 23.88 16.41
N VAL A 193 14.08 23.73 15.41
CA VAL A 193 14.37 24.02 14.00
C VAL A 193 13.41 25.09 13.50
N PHE A 194 13.90 25.99 12.65
CA PHE A 194 13.10 26.93 11.88
C PHE A 194 13.02 26.42 10.43
N PRO A 195 11.88 25.83 10.02
CA PRO A 195 11.68 25.38 8.65
C PRO A 195 11.87 26.54 7.68
N LEU A 196 12.65 26.31 6.62
CA LEU A 196 13.00 27.31 5.61
C LEU A 196 13.59 28.63 6.18
N GLY A 197 14.14 28.57 7.40
CA GLY A 197 14.68 29.73 8.12
C GLY A 197 13.62 30.69 8.67
N VAL A 198 12.34 30.33 8.62
CA VAL A 198 11.23 31.17 9.08
C VAL A 198 10.97 30.92 10.57
N GLY A 199 11.38 31.85 11.43
CA GLY A 199 11.24 31.71 12.89
C GLY A 199 9.80 31.59 13.39
N ALA A 200 8.81 32.09 12.62
CA ALA A 200 7.39 31.96 12.97
C ALA A 200 6.89 30.50 12.88
N ASP A 201 7.52 29.69 12.02
CA ASP A 201 7.14 28.31 11.76
C ASP A 201 7.94 27.33 12.62
N GLN A 202 8.51 27.81 13.74
CA GLN A 202 9.39 27.03 14.58
C GLN A 202 8.79 25.68 15.00
N VAL A 203 9.61 24.66 14.94
CA VAL A 203 9.27 23.31 15.36
C VAL A 203 10.19 22.92 16.52
N GLN A 204 9.61 22.37 17.57
CA GLN A 204 10.32 21.84 18.74
C GLN A 204 10.07 20.33 18.81
N ILE A 205 11.14 19.55 18.87
CA ILE A 205 11.08 18.08 18.84
C ILE A 205 11.83 17.54 20.05
N SER A 206 11.23 16.56 20.71
CA SER A 206 11.84 15.75 21.77
C SER A 206 12.17 14.38 21.20
N MET A 207 13.45 14.04 21.14
CA MET A 207 13.91 12.80 20.52
C MET A 207 14.60 11.89 21.53
N PRO A 208 13.97 10.76 21.92
CA PRO A 208 14.66 9.74 22.67
C PRO A 208 15.71 9.06 21.79
N PHE A 209 16.87 8.75 22.36
CA PHE A 209 17.93 8.01 21.68
C PHE A 209 18.55 6.97 22.62
N ASP A 210 19.05 5.89 22.04
CA ASP A 210 19.78 4.85 22.76
C ASP A 210 20.95 4.34 21.92
N CYS A 211 22.17 4.59 22.38
CA CYS A 211 23.40 4.35 21.62
C CYS A 211 23.39 5.06 20.25
N THR A 212 23.80 4.34 19.21
CA THR A 212 23.86 4.78 17.81
C THR A 212 22.59 4.42 17.06
N GLY A 213 22.20 5.25 16.10
CA GLY A 213 21.05 5.00 15.25
C GLY A 213 20.49 6.29 14.68
N THR A 214 19.49 6.16 13.81
CA THR A 214 18.67 7.29 13.36
C THR A 214 17.33 7.17 14.08
N PHE A 215 16.98 8.21 14.83
CA PHE A 215 15.83 8.29 15.72
C PHE A 215 14.87 9.36 15.20
N GLY A 216 13.58 9.07 15.25
CA GLY A 216 12.57 9.94 14.64
C GLY A 216 12.34 9.61 13.18
N GLY A 217 11.38 10.34 12.58
CA GLY A 217 10.84 9.99 11.27
C GLY A 217 9.81 8.88 11.39
N SER A 218 8.80 8.87 10.51
CA SER A 218 8.05 7.65 10.30
C SER A 218 9.03 6.67 9.66
N THR A 219 9.35 5.57 10.32
CA THR A 219 9.76 4.37 9.59
C THR A 219 8.66 4.13 8.56
N GLY A 220 8.92 4.49 7.31
CA GLY A 220 7.94 4.36 6.24
C GLY A 220 7.44 2.93 6.27
N VAL A 221 6.17 2.74 6.60
CA VAL A 221 5.54 1.43 6.46
C VAL A 221 5.51 1.21 4.95
N ALA A 222 6.38 0.32 4.49
CA ALA A 222 6.47 -0.06 3.09
C ALA A 222 5.27 -0.91 2.73
N GLY A 223 4.56 -0.53 1.67
CA GLY A 223 3.41 -1.28 1.16
C GLY A 223 2.75 -0.56 0.00
N CYS A 224 1.75 -1.20 -0.61
CA CYS A 224 1.04 -0.60 -1.73
C CYS A 224 0.16 0.57 -1.28
N MET A 225 0.43 1.76 -1.83
CA MET A 225 -0.33 3.00 -1.53
C MET A 225 -1.51 3.25 -2.48
N ASP A 226 -1.66 2.46 -3.54
CA ASP A 226 -2.74 2.62 -4.51
C ASP A 226 -4.03 1.95 -4.01
N ALA A 227 -5.07 2.75 -3.74
CA ALA A 227 -6.37 2.27 -3.26
C ALA A 227 -7.13 1.39 -4.28
N THR A 228 -6.68 1.32 -5.53
CA THR A 228 -7.24 0.44 -6.57
C THR A 228 -6.56 -0.93 -6.65
N ALA A 229 -5.45 -1.13 -5.93
CA ALA A 229 -4.73 -2.39 -5.90
C ALA A 229 -5.36 -3.41 -4.93
N CYS A 230 -5.22 -4.69 -5.25
CA CYS A 230 -5.75 -5.78 -4.43
C CYS A 230 -5.04 -5.92 -3.07
N ASN A 231 -3.77 -5.51 -2.99
CA ASN A 231 -2.95 -5.52 -1.79
C ASN A 231 -2.74 -4.12 -1.18
N TYR A 232 -3.68 -3.19 -1.41
CA TYR A 232 -3.64 -1.86 -0.80
C TYR A 232 -3.46 -1.94 0.72
N ASP A 233 -2.47 -1.22 1.24
CA ASP A 233 -2.19 -1.09 2.67
C ASP A 233 -2.43 0.34 3.11
N ALA A 234 -3.53 0.56 3.86
CA ALA A 234 -3.89 1.87 4.40
C ALA A 234 -2.91 2.40 5.46
N THR A 235 -2.00 1.55 5.96
CA THR A 235 -0.94 1.94 6.89
C THR A 235 0.36 2.31 6.18
N ALA A 236 0.46 2.01 4.87
CA ALA A 236 1.65 2.33 4.09
C ALA A 236 1.86 3.85 3.99
N THR A 237 3.08 4.27 4.26
CA THR A 237 3.55 5.66 4.16
C THR A 237 4.63 5.84 3.11
N THR A 238 5.12 4.73 2.55
CA THR A 238 6.08 4.68 1.44
C THR A 238 5.67 3.57 0.48
N ASP A 239 5.52 3.90 -0.81
CA ASP A 239 5.24 2.93 -1.86
C ASP A 239 6.49 2.08 -2.14
N ASP A 240 6.34 0.77 -2.04
CA ASP A 240 7.41 -0.21 -2.31
C ASP A 240 7.30 -0.84 -3.71
N GLY A 241 6.35 -0.40 -4.52
CA GLY A 241 6.09 -0.92 -5.86
C GLY A 241 5.43 -2.32 -5.85
N SER A 242 4.92 -2.78 -4.70
CA SER A 242 4.26 -4.09 -4.59
C SER A 242 2.81 -4.12 -5.10
N CYS A 243 2.25 -3.00 -5.57
CA CYS A 243 0.85 -2.90 -5.94
C CYS A 243 0.41 -3.92 -7.01
N LEU A 244 -0.58 -4.73 -6.67
CA LEU A 244 -1.21 -5.71 -7.55
C LEU A 244 -2.48 -5.11 -8.15
N ILE A 245 -2.35 -4.56 -9.36
CA ILE A 245 -3.45 -3.94 -10.10
C ILE A 245 -4.16 -5.01 -10.93
N PRO A 246 -5.46 -5.26 -10.71
CA PRO A 246 -6.24 -6.14 -11.59
C PRO A 246 -6.43 -5.48 -12.96
N THR A 247 -6.38 -6.26 -14.03
CA THR A 247 -6.56 -5.79 -15.41
C THR A 247 -7.61 -6.61 -16.16
N GLY A 248 -8.33 -6.00 -17.10
CA GLY A 248 -9.33 -6.71 -17.89
C GLY A 248 -10.46 -7.26 -17.02
N CYS A 249 -10.66 -8.57 -17.04
CA CYS A 249 -11.66 -9.28 -16.23
C CYS A 249 -11.16 -9.65 -14.82
N ASP A 250 -9.89 -9.44 -14.52
CA ASP A 250 -9.33 -9.74 -13.21
C ASP A 250 -10.01 -8.92 -12.10
N TYR A 251 -10.08 -9.50 -10.91
CA TYR A 251 -10.64 -8.83 -9.73
C TYR A 251 -9.87 -9.17 -8.47
N CYS A 252 -10.13 -8.41 -7.41
CA CYS A 252 -9.47 -8.60 -6.13
C CYS A 252 -10.18 -9.66 -5.28
N SER A 253 -9.42 -10.68 -4.88
CA SER A 253 -9.87 -11.71 -3.95
C SER A 253 -8.78 -11.98 -2.91
N ASN A 254 -9.13 -11.77 -1.63
CA ASN A 254 -8.25 -12.02 -0.48
C ASN A 254 -6.82 -11.43 -0.58
N GLY A 255 -6.69 -10.19 -1.05
CA GLY A 255 -5.38 -9.53 -1.15
C GLY A 255 -4.57 -9.90 -2.40
N THR A 256 -5.15 -10.68 -3.31
CA THR A 256 -4.50 -11.12 -4.55
C THR A 256 -5.37 -10.83 -5.77
N VAL A 257 -4.75 -10.82 -6.95
CA VAL A 257 -5.45 -10.75 -8.23
C VAL A 257 -5.95 -12.15 -8.59
N ALA A 258 -7.25 -12.28 -8.81
CA ALA A 258 -7.90 -13.50 -9.29
C ALA A 258 -8.39 -13.29 -10.73
N ASN A 259 -8.26 -14.35 -11.54
CA ASN A 259 -8.80 -14.37 -12.89
C ASN A 259 -10.34 -14.34 -12.84
N GLY A 260 -10.95 -13.48 -13.65
CA GLY A 260 -12.41 -13.38 -13.82
C GLY A 260 -12.88 -13.66 -15.24
N ASP A 261 -12.07 -14.34 -16.04
CA ASP A 261 -12.38 -14.93 -17.35
C ASP A 261 -11.92 -16.40 -17.31
N SER A 262 -12.81 -17.26 -16.84
CA SER A 262 -12.50 -18.64 -16.46
C SER A 262 -12.23 -19.55 -17.66
N ASP A 263 -12.89 -19.30 -18.79
CA ASP A 263 -12.74 -20.10 -20.02
C ASP A 263 -11.83 -19.44 -21.08
N GLY A 264 -11.49 -18.17 -20.92
CA GLY A 264 -10.52 -17.43 -21.73
C GLY A 264 -11.09 -16.92 -23.05
N ASP A 265 -12.41 -16.80 -23.18
CA ASP A 265 -13.07 -16.35 -24.42
C ASP A 265 -13.08 -14.81 -24.58
N GLY A 266 -12.67 -14.09 -23.53
CA GLY A 266 -12.59 -12.63 -23.48
C GLY A 266 -13.85 -11.94 -22.93
N ILE A 267 -14.83 -12.68 -22.47
CA ILE A 267 -16.02 -12.22 -21.76
C ILE A 267 -15.84 -12.56 -20.29
N CYS A 268 -15.98 -11.56 -19.41
CA CYS A 268 -15.78 -11.81 -17.98
C CYS A 268 -16.92 -12.68 -17.42
N ASP A 269 -16.61 -13.54 -16.45
CA ASP A 269 -17.56 -14.49 -15.82
C ASP A 269 -18.86 -13.81 -15.34
N ASN A 270 -18.78 -12.55 -14.91
CA ASN A 270 -19.93 -11.79 -14.42
C ASN A 270 -20.82 -11.19 -15.54
N ALA A 271 -20.34 -11.22 -16.77
CA ALA A 271 -21.01 -10.78 -17.99
C ALA A 271 -21.46 -11.96 -18.85
N GLU A 272 -21.11 -13.18 -18.46
CA GLU A 272 -21.50 -14.38 -19.19
C GLU A 272 -23.01 -14.64 -19.14
N ILE A 273 -23.53 -15.18 -20.24
CA ILE A 273 -24.92 -15.64 -20.37
C ILE A 273 -24.90 -17.16 -20.62
N PRO A 274 -25.27 -17.98 -19.62
CA PRO A 274 -25.26 -19.44 -19.76
C PRO A 274 -26.32 -19.93 -20.74
N GLY A 275 -25.95 -20.82 -21.66
CA GLY A 275 -26.87 -21.49 -22.57
C GLY A 275 -26.14 -22.39 -23.56
N CYS A 276 -26.76 -22.65 -24.71
CA CYS A 276 -26.18 -23.53 -25.72
C CYS A 276 -25.34 -22.74 -26.73
N GLN A 277 -24.03 -23.04 -26.80
CA GLN A 277 -23.10 -22.41 -27.73
C GLN A 277 -22.88 -23.18 -29.04
N ASP A 278 -23.41 -24.40 -29.17
CA ASP A 278 -23.22 -25.21 -30.38
C ASP A 278 -24.19 -24.77 -31.50
N PRO A 279 -23.72 -24.20 -32.62
CA PRO A 279 -24.58 -23.73 -33.71
C PRO A 279 -25.36 -24.84 -34.44
N THR A 280 -25.11 -26.11 -34.13
CA THR A 280 -25.85 -27.26 -34.67
C THR A 280 -27.03 -27.70 -33.78
N ALA A 281 -27.14 -27.19 -32.56
CA ALA A 281 -28.21 -27.52 -31.63
C ALA A 281 -29.48 -26.70 -31.91
N CYS A 282 -30.64 -27.26 -31.52
CA CYS A 282 -31.94 -26.64 -31.75
C CYS A 282 -32.21 -25.41 -30.88
N ASN A 283 -31.59 -25.33 -29.69
CA ASN A 283 -31.68 -24.18 -28.78
C ASN A 283 -30.44 -23.28 -28.81
N TYR A 284 -29.62 -23.38 -29.86
CA TYR A 284 -28.52 -22.45 -30.06
C TYR A 284 -29.03 -21.00 -30.13
N ASP A 285 -28.37 -20.12 -29.39
CA ASP A 285 -28.54 -18.68 -29.55
C ASP A 285 -27.16 -18.01 -29.40
N PRO A 286 -26.72 -17.18 -30.37
CA PRO A 286 -25.45 -16.47 -30.29
C PRO A 286 -25.36 -15.45 -29.13
N ILE A 287 -26.45 -15.20 -28.39
CA ILE A 287 -26.37 -14.40 -27.15
C ILE A 287 -25.75 -15.17 -25.98
N TYR A 288 -25.70 -16.50 -26.03
CA TYR A 288 -25.09 -17.29 -24.97
C TYR A 288 -23.58 -17.25 -25.11
N THR A 289 -22.91 -16.98 -24.00
CA THR A 289 -21.46 -16.79 -23.92
C THR A 289 -20.82 -17.70 -22.87
N ASP A 290 -21.59 -18.60 -22.27
CA ASP A 290 -21.10 -19.71 -21.43
C ASP A 290 -21.88 -20.99 -21.78
N ASP A 291 -21.20 -22.12 -21.97
CA ASP A 291 -21.84 -23.41 -22.29
C ASP A 291 -22.41 -24.07 -21.03
N ALA A 292 -23.73 -23.96 -20.88
CA ALA A 292 -24.45 -24.55 -19.76
C ALA A 292 -24.62 -26.08 -19.85
N GLY A 293 -24.12 -26.72 -20.92
CA GLY A 293 -24.27 -28.15 -21.16
C GLY A 293 -25.72 -28.58 -21.39
N ASN A 294 -26.58 -27.64 -21.81
CA ASN A 294 -28.01 -27.84 -22.03
C ASN A 294 -28.41 -27.78 -23.51
N CYS A 295 -27.44 -27.90 -24.42
CA CYS A 295 -27.71 -28.07 -25.84
C CYS A 295 -28.59 -29.29 -26.08
N PHE A 296 -29.59 -29.17 -26.95
CA PHE A 296 -30.39 -30.30 -27.39
C PHE A 296 -30.47 -30.38 -28.91
N TRP A 297 -30.46 -31.60 -29.40
CA TRP A 297 -30.63 -31.91 -30.82
C TRP A 297 -31.97 -32.63 -31.03
N ALA A 298 -32.50 -32.55 -32.26
CA ALA A 298 -33.77 -33.16 -32.62
C ALA A 298 -33.82 -34.67 -32.24
N ALA A 299 -32.76 -35.40 -32.62
CA ALA A 299 -32.66 -36.84 -32.38
C ALA A 299 -32.72 -37.22 -30.89
N ASP A 300 -32.14 -36.39 -30.01
CA ASP A 300 -32.06 -36.68 -28.57
C ASP A 300 -33.44 -36.66 -27.89
N ASN A 301 -34.39 -35.91 -28.46
CA ASN A 301 -35.75 -35.79 -27.93
C ASN A 301 -36.77 -36.58 -28.75
N GLY A 302 -36.31 -37.46 -29.65
CA GLY A 302 -37.18 -38.28 -30.50
C GLY A 302 -37.92 -37.50 -31.58
N TRP A 303 -37.44 -36.29 -31.91
CA TRP A 303 -37.93 -35.48 -33.01
C TRP A 303 -37.04 -35.68 -34.24
N CYS A 304 -37.60 -35.48 -35.43
CA CYS A 304 -36.83 -35.49 -36.66
C CYS A 304 -36.29 -34.10 -37.03
N ASP A 305 -36.82 -33.03 -36.43
CA ASP A 305 -36.30 -31.68 -36.57
C ASP A 305 -36.44 -30.82 -35.29
N CYS A 306 -36.02 -29.56 -35.37
CA CYS A 306 -36.06 -28.62 -34.25
C CYS A 306 -37.44 -27.96 -34.02
N ASN A 307 -38.42 -28.21 -34.88
CA ASN A 307 -39.79 -27.70 -34.72
C ASN A 307 -40.65 -28.61 -33.83
N GLY A 308 -40.11 -29.75 -33.41
CA GLY A 308 -40.85 -30.76 -32.64
C GLY A 308 -41.60 -31.74 -33.53
N ASP A 309 -41.27 -31.80 -34.81
CA ASP A 309 -41.90 -32.73 -35.74
C ASP A 309 -41.34 -34.15 -35.53
N ILE A 310 -42.20 -35.15 -35.76
CA ILE A 310 -41.87 -36.57 -35.69
C ILE A 310 -42.03 -37.15 -37.10
N LEU A 311 -41.24 -38.19 -37.41
CA LEU A 311 -41.42 -38.97 -38.64
C LEU A 311 -42.79 -39.64 -38.62
N ASP A 312 -43.57 -39.42 -39.67
CA ASP A 312 -44.82 -40.13 -39.90
C ASP A 312 -44.57 -41.57 -40.39
N ALA A 313 -45.62 -42.34 -40.67
CA ALA A 313 -45.49 -43.73 -41.14
C ALA A 313 -44.70 -43.87 -42.45
N LEU A 314 -44.61 -42.81 -43.26
CA LEU A 314 -43.87 -42.76 -44.53
C LEU A 314 -42.43 -42.23 -44.35
N GLY A 315 -42.02 -41.92 -43.12
CA GLY A 315 -40.72 -41.32 -42.84
C GLY A 315 -40.62 -39.85 -43.27
N VAL A 316 -41.74 -39.15 -43.39
CA VAL A 316 -41.78 -37.72 -43.67
C VAL A 316 -41.84 -36.95 -42.35
N CYS A 317 -40.88 -36.05 -42.15
CA CYS A 317 -40.87 -35.19 -40.96
C CYS A 317 -42.02 -34.17 -41.04
N GLY A 318 -42.87 -34.12 -40.01
CA GLY A 318 -44.04 -33.21 -39.97
C GLY A 318 -45.20 -33.66 -40.87
N GLY A 319 -45.14 -34.88 -41.40
CA GLY A 319 -46.23 -35.47 -42.17
C GLY A 319 -47.43 -35.86 -41.32
N THR A 320 -48.61 -35.98 -41.93
CA THR A 320 -49.85 -36.31 -41.22
C THR A 320 -50.16 -37.81 -41.22
N CYS A 321 -49.30 -38.65 -41.80
CA CYS A 321 -49.64 -40.04 -42.02
C CYS A 321 -49.55 -40.89 -40.74
N ALA A 322 -50.70 -41.34 -40.22
CA ALA A 322 -50.75 -42.12 -38.99
C ALA A 322 -50.35 -43.60 -39.17
N SER A 323 -50.48 -44.15 -40.38
CA SER A 323 -50.21 -45.56 -40.69
C SER A 323 -50.04 -45.79 -42.20
N ASP A 324 -49.13 -46.70 -42.57
CA ASP A 324 -48.95 -47.28 -43.91
C ASP A 324 -48.83 -48.79 -43.69
N ALA A 325 -49.97 -49.47 -43.63
CA ALA A 325 -50.06 -50.85 -43.15
C ALA A 325 -49.49 -51.86 -44.15
N ASP A 326 -49.58 -51.57 -45.45
CA ASP A 326 -49.12 -52.46 -46.53
C ASP A 326 -47.73 -52.09 -47.07
N GLY A 327 -47.19 -50.93 -46.67
CA GLY A 327 -45.84 -50.48 -47.01
C GLY A 327 -45.72 -50.00 -48.46
N ASN A 328 -46.82 -49.61 -49.10
CA ASN A 328 -46.84 -49.18 -50.50
C ASN A 328 -46.41 -47.71 -50.71
N GLY A 329 -46.19 -46.95 -49.62
CA GLY A 329 -45.79 -45.54 -49.67
C GLY A 329 -46.94 -44.54 -49.74
N VAL A 330 -48.19 -44.98 -49.55
CA VAL A 330 -49.42 -44.18 -49.44
C VAL A 330 -49.99 -44.36 -48.04
N CYS A 331 -50.51 -43.27 -47.45
CA CYS A 331 -51.09 -43.38 -46.11
C CYS A 331 -52.44 -44.10 -46.13
N ASP A 332 -52.73 -44.92 -45.13
CA ASP A 332 -53.99 -45.68 -45.01
C ASP A 332 -55.25 -44.80 -45.16
N ASP A 333 -55.21 -43.54 -44.68
CA ASP A 333 -56.33 -42.60 -44.78
C ASP A 333 -56.44 -41.88 -46.13
N ALA A 334 -55.39 -41.98 -46.94
CA ALA A 334 -55.29 -41.46 -48.30
C ALA A 334 -55.42 -42.59 -49.35
N GLU A 335 -55.68 -43.82 -48.92
CA GLU A 335 -55.81 -44.96 -49.81
C GLU A 335 -57.08 -44.87 -50.68
N ILE A 336 -56.90 -45.22 -51.96
CA ILE A 336 -57.98 -45.42 -52.90
C ILE A 336 -58.20 -46.93 -53.00
N LEU A 337 -59.34 -47.39 -52.48
CA LEU A 337 -59.75 -48.79 -52.54
C LEU A 337 -60.23 -49.16 -53.94
N GLY A 338 -59.75 -50.28 -54.47
CA GLY A 338 -60.23 -50.84 -55.73
C GLY A 338 -59.36 -52.00 -56.22
N CYS A 339 -59.76 -52.65 -57.30
CA CYS A 339 -59.01 -53.80 -57.81
C CYS A 339 -57.65 -53.38 -58.41
N MET A 340 -56.56 -53.90 -57.85
CA MET A 340 -55.19 -53.65 -58.33
C MET A 340 -54.68 -54.67 -59.35
N ASP A 341 -55.43 -55.75 -59.62
CA ASP A 341 -55.06 -56.75 -60.63
C ASP A 341 -55.35 -56.23 -62.05
N ALA A 342 -54.29 -55.91 -62.80
CA ALA A 342 -54.38 -55.43 -64.18
C ALA A 342 -55.03 -56.42 -65.16
N THR A 343 -55.24 -57.68 -64.76
CA THR A 343 -55.94 -58.71 -65.55
C THR A 343 -57.43 -58.82 -65.22
N ALA A 344 -57.89 -58.19 -64.14
CA ALA A 344 -59.30 -58.13 -63.78
C ALA A 344 -60.06 -57.12 -64.64
N CYS A 345 -61.31 -57.44 -64.96
CA CYS A 345 -62.19 -56.58 -65.76
C CYS A 345 -62.54 -55.25 -65.09
N ASN A 346 -62.49 -55.21 -63.76
CA ASN A 346 -62.77 -54.02 -62.95
C ASN A 346 -61.49 -53.39 -62.35
N TYR A 347 -60.32 -53.61 -62.97
CA TYR A 347 -59.07 -52.97 -62.60
C TYR A 347 -59.22 -51.44 -62.50
N ASP A 348 -58.74 -50.87 -61.39
CA ASP A 348 -58.67 -49.43 -61.16
C ASP A 348 -57.20 -48.99 -61.07
N ALA A 349 -56.73 -48.23 -62.07
CA ALA A 349 -55.36 -47.71 -62.11
C ALA A 349 -55.08 -46.63 -61.06
N THR A 350 -56.11 -46.13 -60.38
CA THR A 350 -55.98 -45.18 -59.27
C THR A 350 -56.01 -45.86 -57.90
N ALA A 351 -56.37 -47.14 -57.83
CA ALA A 351 -56.36 -47.87 -56.58
C ALA A 351 -54.94 -47.98 -56.02
N THR A 352 -54.80 -47.63 -54.74
CA THR A 352 -53.57 -47.78 -53.98
C THR A 352 -53.62 -48.98 -53.06
N GLN A 353 -54.82 -49.51 -52.74
CA GLN A 353 -55.01 -50.72 -51.96
C GLN A 353 -56.10 -51.62 -52.55
N ASP A 354 -55.83 -52.92 -52.63
CA ASP A 354 -56.77 -53.94 -53.12
C ASP A 354 -57.86 -54.21 -52.07
N ASP A 355 -59.12 -53.93 -52.42
CA ASP A 355 -60.28 -54.15 -51.56
C ASP A 355 -60.90 -55.56 -51.73
N GLY A 356 -60.28 -56.41 -52.55
CA GLY A 356 -60.76 -57.74 -52.87
C GLY A 356 -61.95 -57.73 -53.85
N SER A 357 -62.26 -56.59 -54.48
CA SER A 357 -63.31 -56.50 -55.50
C SER A 357 -62.92 -57.08 -56.85
N CYS A 358 -61.67 -57.53 -57.04
CA CYS A 358 -61.20 -58.06 -58.32
C CYS A 358 -62.07 -59.22 -58.83
N ALA A 359 -62.78 -58.98 -59.93
CA ALA A 359 -63.64 -59.97 -60.56
C ALA A 359 -62.83 -60.80 -61.56
N VAL A 360 -62.79 -62.11 -61.30
CA VAL A 360 -62.26 -63.10 -62.25
C VAL A 360 -63.39 -63.50 -63.22
N ASN A 361 -63.05 -63.72 -64.50
CA ASN A 361 -63.95 -63.96 -65.64
C ASN A 361 -65.11 -64.97 -65.43
N ASP A 362 -66.14 -64.54 -64.70
CA ASP A 362 -67.53 -65.04 -64.69
C ASP A 362 -68.49 -63.98 -64.05
N GLU A 363 -67.99 -62.96 -63.35
CA GLU A 363 -68.81 -61.98 -62.60
C GLU A 363 -68.98 -60.60 -63.29
N CYS A 364 -68.22 -60.30 -64.34
CA CYS A 364 -68.36 -59.07 -65.16
C CYS A 364 -69.30 -59.20 -66.37
N GLY A 365 -69.93 -60.37 -66.58
CA GLY A 365 -70.93 -60.56 -67.64
C GLY A 365 -70.41 -60.55 -69.08
N VAL A 366 -69.17 -60.98 -69.32
CA VAL A 366 -68.62 -61.26 -70.65
C VAL A 366 -68.26 -62.73 -70.82
#